data_AF-A0A1V5PDH2-F1
#
_entry.id   AF-A0A1V5PDH2-F1
#
_cell.length_a   1.000
_cell.length_b   1.000
_cell.length_c   1.000
_cell.angle_alpha   90.00
_cell.angle_beta   90.00
_cell.angle_gamma   90.00
#
_symmetry.space_group_name_H-M   'P 1'
#
loop_
_entity.id
_entity.type
_entity.pdbx_description
1 polymer ?
#
loop_
_entity_poly.entity_id
_entity_poly.type
_entity_poly.pdbx_seq_one_letter_code
_entity_poly.pdbx_strand_id
1 'polypeptide(L)' 'MLGDIDKVARDLNLKEVSSGANVSMLKPYDEGVFYKSQVINGINVVNNIQLYMDLVNYKERGEEAAKFLYEQRIKNNW' A
#
# COMPACT_ATOMS: atom_id res chain seq x y z
N MET A 1 -14.91 8.00 13.62
CA MET A 1 -13.59 8.32 14.17
C MET A 1 -12.58 7.68 13.24
N LEU A 2 -11.74 8.48 12.57
CA LEU A 2 -10.64 7.98 11.71
C LEU A 2 -9.75 7.04 12.54
N GLY A 3 -9.24 5.97 11.93
CA GLY A 3 -8.49 4.91 12.64
C GLY A 3 -7.28 5.47 13.41
N ASP A 4 -7.15 5.05 14.68
CA ASP A 4 -6.02 5.36 15.55
C ASP A 4 -4.83 4.46 15.16
N ILE A 5 -3.81 5.05 14.53
CA ILE A 5 -2.62 4.34 14.06
C ILE A 5 -1.84 3.73 15.23
N ASP A 6 -1.78 4.42 16.38
CA ASP A 6 -1.04 3.94 17.55
C ASP A 6 -1.75 2.73 18.17
N LYS A 7 -3.10 2.74 18.16
CA LYS A 7 -3.88 1.55 18.56
C LYS A 7 -3.59 0.37 17.63
N VAL A 8 -3.63 0.56 16.31
CA VAL A 8 -3.34 -0.51 15.34
C VAL A 8 -1.91 -1.03 15.48
N ALA A 9 -0.94 -0.13 15.65
CA ALA A 9 0.46 -0.49 15.88
C ALA A 9 0.63 -1.38 17.10
N ARG A 10 -0.01 -1.02 18.23
CA ARG A 10 0.00 -1.80 19.47
C ARG A 10 -0.69 -3.15 19.30
N ASP A 11 -1.87 -3.19 18.70
CA ASP A 11 -2.63 -4.42 18.48
C ASP A 11 -1.87 -5.42 17.59
N LEU A 12 -1.07 -4.92 16.64
CA LEU A 12 -0.19 -5.71 15.76
C LEU A 12 1.22 -5.94 16.32
N ASN A 13 1.51 -5.47 17.55
CA ASN A 13 2.82 -5.56 18.19
C ASN A 13 3.97 -5.01 17.31
N LEU A 14 3.71 -3.90 16.61
CA LEU A 14 4.69 -3.22 15.77
C LEU A 14 5.61 -2.34 16.62
N LYS A 15 6.84 -2.17 16.13
CA LYS A 15 7.84 -1.29 16.73
C LYS A 15 8.16 -0.16 15.76
N GLU A 16 8.06 1.08 16.23
CA GLU A 16 8.51 2.25 15.46
C GLU A 16 10.05 2.23 15.32
N VAL A 17 10.52 2.49 14.10
CA VAL A 17 11.95 2.49 13.76
C VAL A 17 12.28 3.70 12.89
N SER A 18 13.45 4.29 13.08
CA SER A 18 13.92 5.44 12.29
C SER A 18 14.55 5.05 10.96
N SER A 19 14.85 3.76 10.74
CA SER A 19 15.41 3.22 9.50
C SER A 19 15.09 1.74 9.35
N GLY A 20 15.11 1.23 8.11
CA GLY A 20 14.92 -0.20 7.83
C GLY A 20 13.51 -0.73 8.14
N ALA A 21 12.48 0.12 8.06
CA ALA A 21 11.10 -0.29 8.29
C ALA A 21 10.66 -1.37 7.27
N ASN A 22 9.96 -2.39 7.76
CA ASN A 22 9.35 -3.45 6.95
C ASN A 22 7.83 -3.30 6.82
N VAL A 23 7.23 -2.42 7.63
CA VAL A 23 5.81 -2.07 7.64
C VAL A 23 5.70 -0.56 7.75
N SER A 24 4.91 0.05 6.87
CA SER A 24 4.60 1.47 6.90
C SER A 24 3.09 1.63 7.07
N MET A 25 2.65 2.42 8.05
CA MET A 25 1.24 2.75 8.25
C MET A 25 1.00 4.17 7.76
N LEU A 26 -0.03 4.33 6.94
CA LEU A 26 -0.40 5.59 6.31
C LEU A 26 -1.87 5.86 6.58
N LYS A 27 -2.20 7.11 6.88
CA LYS A 27 -3.58 7.56 6.88
C LYS A 27 -3.97 7.91 5.44
N PRO A 28 -5.07 7.37 4.90
CA PRO A 28 -5.57 7.78 3.59
C PRO A 28 -5.80 9.30 3.58
N TYR A 29 -5.32 9.97 2.53
CA TYR A 29 -5.50 11.41 2.34
C TYR A 29 -6.93 11.74 1.89
N ASP A 30 -7.55 10.83 1.14
CA ASP A 30 -8.96 10.87 0.75
C ASP A 30 -9.56 9.46 0.61
N GLU A 31 -10.85 9.38 0.31
CA GLU A 31 -11.58 8.12 0.09
C GLU A 31 -11.25 7.46 -1.26
N GLY A 32 -10.68 8.21 -2.20
CA GLY A 32 -10.30 7.75 -3.54
C GLY A 32 -9.22 6.68 -3.53
N VAL A 33 -8.39 6.62 -2.49
CA VAL A 33 -7.42 5.53 -2.24
C VAL A 33 -8.10 4.15 -2.27
N PHE A 34 -9.38 4.07 -1.88
CA PHE A 34 -10.16 2.84 -1.86
C PHE A 34 -11.00 2.60 -3.12
N TYR A 35 -10.90 3.47 -4.12
CA TYR A 35 -11.64 3.31 -5.37
C TYR A 35 -11.27 1.98 -6.03
N LYS A 36 -12.28 1.16 -6.33
CA LYS A 36 -12.11 -0.18 -6.94
C LYS A 36 -11.09 -1.07 -6.20
N SER A 37 -11.00 -0.95 -4.87
CA SER A 37 -10.28 -1.93 -4.06
C SER A 37 -10.71 -3.36 -4.39
N GLN A 38 -9.79 -4.29 -4.20
CA GLN A 38 -9.93 -5.69 -4.56
C GLN A 38 -9.62 -6.58 -3.35
N VAL A 39 -10.10 -7.82 -3.39
CA VAL A 39 -9.80 -8.82 -2.36
C VAL A 39 -8.81 -9.83 -2.92
N ILE A 40 -7.65 -9.95 -2.28
CA ILE A 40 -6.64 -10.97 -2.59
C ILE A 40 -6.42 -11.81 -1.35
N ASN A 41 -6.60 -13.14 -1.46
CA ASN A 41 -6.46 -14.06 -0.33
C ASN A 41 -7.31 -13.67 0.90
N GLY A 42 -8.51 -13.13 0.68
CA GLY A 42 -9.40 -12.66 1.75
C GLY A 42 -9.01 -11.31 2.36
N ILE A 43 -7.97 -10.64 1.85
CA ILE A 43 -7.47 -9.36 2.35
C ILE A 43 -7.88 -8.24 1.38
N ASN A 44 -8.44 -7.15 1.91
CA ASN A 44 -8.71 -5.95 1.14
C ASN A 44 -7.40 -5.24 0.79
N VAL A 45 -7.16 -5.04 -0.51
CA VAL A 45 -6.02 -4.29 -1.04
C VAL A 45 -6.50 -3.24 -2.03
N VAL A 46 -5.69 -2.20 -2.25
CA VAL A 46 -5.99 -1.15 -3.22
C VAL A 46 -5.96 -1.69 -4.66
N ASN A 47 -6.53 -0.95 -5.60
CA ASN A 47 -6.49 -1.30 -7.01
C ASN A 47 -5.04 -1.23 -7.56
N ASN A 48 -4.79 -1.86 -8.72
CA ASN A 48 -3.43 -1.92 -9.30
C ASN A 48 -2.85 -0.54 -9.66
N ILE A 49 -3.67 0.44 -10.02
CA ILE A 49 -3.21 1.81 -10.32
C ILE A 49 -2.78 2.52 -9.03
N GLN A 50 -3.57 2.44 -7.97
CA GLN A 50 -3.20 3.01 -6.67
C GLN A 50 -1.91 2.36 -6.13
N LEU A 51 -1.82 1.03 -6.18
CA LEU A 51 -0.61 0.31 -5.76
C LEU A 51 0.61 0.74 -6.59
N TYR A 52 0.45 0.94 -7.91
CA TYR A 52 1.52 1.46 -8.75
C TYR A 52 1.98 2.85 -8.32
N MET A 53 1.05 3.78 -8.08
CA MET A 53 1.38 5.13 -7.61
C MET A 53 2.08 5.11 -6.25
N ASP A 54 1.64 4.26 -5.33
CA ASP A 54 2.27 4.10 -4.02
C ASP A 54 3.72 3.59 -4.16
N LEU A 55 3.93 2.58 -5.03
CA LEU A 55 5.23 1.98 -5.28
C LEU A 55 6.20 2.95 -5.99
N VAL A 56 5.76 3.70 -7.00
CA VAL A 56 6.64 4.67 -7.70
C VAL A 56 7.20 5.72 -6.73
N ASN A 57 6.44 6.07 -5.68
CA ASN A 57 6.87 7.02 -4.67
C ASN A 57 7.66 6.38 -3.49
N TYR A 58 7.77 5.05 -3.45
CA TYR A 58 8.45 4.32 -2.37
C TYR A 58 9.93 4.06 -2.70
N LYS A 59 10.82 4.79 -2.03
CA LYS A 59 12.28 4.70 -2.28
C LYS A 59 12.84 3.30 -1.99
N GLU A 60 13.89 2.93 -2.72
CA GLU A 60 14.66 1.67 -2.66
C GLU A 60 14.00 0.39 -3.22
N ARG A 61 12.73 0.12 -2.94
CA ARG A 61 12.05 -1.12 -3.38
C ARG A 61 10.83 -0.93 -4.28
N GLY A 62 10.38 0.31 -4.40
CA GLY A 62 9.16 0.63 -5.10
C GLY A 62 9.27 0.55 -6.62
N GLU A 63 10.41 0.94 -7.20
CA GLU A 63 10.57 1.04 -8.65
C GLU A 63 10.48 -0.31 -9.38
N GLU A 64 11.23 -1.33 -8.92
CA GLU A 64 11.17 -2.68 -9.48
C GLU A 64 9.78 -3.32 -9.30
N ALA A 65 9.16 -3.14 -8.13
CA ALA A 65 7.82 -3.64 -7.85
C ALA A 65 6.75 -2.93 -8.71
N ALA A 66 6.86 -1.61 -8.90
CA ALA A 66 5.99 -0.83 -9.77
C ALA A 66 6.11 -1.28 -11.23
N LYS A 67 7.34 -1.50 -11.71
CA LYS A 67 7.60 -2.00 -13.06
C LYS A 67 7.01 -3.40 -13.27
N PHE A 68 7.21 -4.31 -12.32
CA PHE A 68 6.60 -5.64 -12.36
C PHE A 68 5.07 -5.56 -12.41
N LEU A 69 4.46 -4.75 -11.54
CA LEU A 69 3.02 -4.56 -11.50
C LEU A 69 2.50 -3.99 -12.82
N TYR A 70 3.20 -3.01 -13.40
CA TYR A 70 2.84 -2.40 -14.66
C TYR A 70 2.79 -3.43 -15.80
N GLU A 71 3.89 -4.16 -16.01
CA GLU A 71 4.00 -5.13 -17.11
C GLU A 71 3.02 -6.31 -16.95
N GLN A 72 2.77 -6.77 -15.72
CA GLN A 72 1.97 -7.98 -15.49
C GLN A 72 0.48 -7.70 -15.34
N ARG A 73 0.09 -6.53 -14.83
CA ARG A 73 -1.30 -6.28 -14.38
C ARG A 73 -1.92 -5.02 -14.93
N ILE A 74 -1.15 -4.03 -15.39
CA ILE A 74 -1.69 -2.77 -15.90
C ILE A 74 -1.69 -2.78 -17.43
N LYS A 75 -0.53 -2.97 -18.06
CA LYS A 75 -0.33 -2.86 -19.51
C LYS A 75 -1.26 -3.73 -20.36
N ASN A 76 -1.63 -4.91 -19.87
CA ASN A 76 -2.46 -5.87 -20.61
C ASN A 76 -3.98 -5.65 -20.45
N ASN A 77 -4.39 -4.69 -19.62
CA ASN A 77 -5.80 -4.44 -19.27
C ASN A 77 -6.29 -3.07 -19.79
N TRP A 78 -5.54 -2.44 -20.70
CA TRP A 78 -5.82 -1.15 -21.34
C TRP A 78 -5.81 -1.34 -22.86
#